data_AF-A0A972F1L5-F1
#
_entry.id   AF-A0A972F1L5-F1
#
_cell.length_a   1.000
_cell.length_b   1.000
_cell.length_c   1.000
_cell.angle_alpha   90.00
_cell.angle_beta   90.00
_cell.angle_gamma   90.00
#
_symmetry.space_group_name_H-M   'P 1'
#
loop_
_entity.id
_entity.type
_entity.pdbx_description
1 polymer ?
#
loop_
_entity_poly.entity_id
_entity_poly.type
_entity_poly.pdbx_seq_one_letter_code
_entity_poly.pdbx_strand_id
1 'polypeptide(L)' 'ILTRADYVLAPISGASGYNHLSVRSAASIIVDRLLGKWR' A
#
# COMPACT_ATOMS: atom_id res chain seq x y z
N ILE A 1 13.55 -12.03 0.61
CA ILE A 1 12.46 -11.60 -0.31
C ILE A 1 12.57 -10.10 -0.58
N LEU A 2 12.68 -9.26 0.46
CA LEU A 2 12.80 -7.80 0.30
C LEU A 2 13.96 -7.36 -0.62
N THR A 3 15.11 -8.05 -0.54
CA THR A 3 16.29 -7.81 -1.41
C THR A 3 16.09 -8.15 -2.89
N ARG A 4 14.97 -8.78 -3.25
CA ARG A 4 14.61 -9.11 -4.64
C ARG A 4 13.62 -8.11 -5.27
N ALA A 5 13.16 -7.11 -4.51
CA ALA A 5 12.20 -6.13 -5.01
C ALA A 5 12.95 -4.95 -5.65
N ASP A 6 12.57 -4.59 -6.89
CA ASP A 6 13.14 -3.42 -7.58
C ASP A 6 12.71 -2.09 -6.92
N TYR A 7 11.53 -2.07 -6.31
CA TYR A 7 10.96 -0.90 -5.65
C TYR A 7 10.28 -1.27 -4.32
N VAL A 8 10.33 -0.32 -3.39
CA VAL A 8 9.60 -0.37 -2.12
C VAL A 8 8.65 0.83 -2.06
N LEU A 9 7.36 0.57 -1.93
CA LEU A 9 6.35 1.61 -1.81
C LEU A 9 6.37 2.24 -0.42
N ALA A 10 6.04 3.53 -0.35
CA ALA A 10 5.80 4.20 0.93
C ALA A 10 4.64 3.51 1.69
N PRO A 11 4.70 3.45 3.03
CA PRO A 11 3.64 2.84 3.81
C PRO A 11 2.31 3.58 3.62
N ILE A 12 1.21 2.86 3.84
CA ILE A 12 -0.12 3.48 3.86
C ILE A 12 -0.24 4.27 5.17
N SER A 13 -0.17 5.59 5.09
CA SER A 13 -0.43 6.48 6.23
C SER A 13 -1.92 6.86 6.28
N GLY A 14 -2.51 6.71 7.47
CA GLY A 14 -3.85 7.24 7.78
C GLY A 14 -3.76 8.59 8.51
N ALA A 15 -4.92 9.09 8.97
CA ALA A 15 -4.98 10.32 9.78
C ALA A 15 -4.33 10.18 11.17
N SER A 16 -4.14 8.95 11.64
CA SER A 16 -3.39 8.60 12.85
C SER A 16 -2.06 7.94 12.47
N GLY A 17 -1.10 7.92 13.40
CA GLY A 17 0.17 7.19 13.26
C GLY A 17 0.02 5.66 13.25
N TYR A 18 -1.19 5.13 13.47
CA TYR A 18 -1.48 3.70 13.41
C TYR A 18 -1.81 3.24 11.99
N ASN A 19 -0.96 2.37 11.42
CA ASN A 19 -1.08 1.85 10.06
C ASN A 19 -1.09 0.31 9.97
N HIS A 20 -1.35 -0.39 11.08
CA HIS A 20 -1.47 -1.84 11.09
C HIS A 20 -2.81 -2.26 10.49
N LEU A 21 -2.81 -2.43 9.17
CA LEU A 21 -3.96 -2.89 8.40
C LEU A 21 -3.93 -4.41 8.25
N SER A 22 -5.10 -5.01 8.05
CA SER A 22 -5.16 -6.38 7.56
C SER A 22 -4.47 -6.48 6.20
N VAL A 23 -3.87 -7.64 5.89
CA VAL A 23 -3.19 -7.84 4.60
C VAL A 23 -4.15 -7.60 3.43
N ARG A 24 -5.42 -8.02 3.53
CA ARG A 24 -6.43 -7.80 2.49
C ARG A 24 -6.71 -6.32 2.29
N SER A 25 -6.83 -5.55 3.36
CA SER A 25 -7.06 -4.10 3.32
C SER A 25 -5.85 -3.35 2.76
N ALA A 26 -4.63 -3.73 3.17
CA ALA A 26 -3.40 -3.14 2.63
C ALA A 26 -3.28 -3.40 1.12
N ALA A 27 -3.55 -4.63 0.68
CA ALA A 27 -3.54 -5.00 -0.73
C ALA A 27 -4.59 -4.23 -1.54
N SER A 28 -5.84 -4.12 -1.06
CA SER A 28 -6.89 -3.41 -1.78
C SER A 28 -6.57 -1.92 -1.95
N ILE A 29 -6.00 -1.27 -0.93
CA ILE A 29 -5.61 0.14 -1.01
C ILE A 29 -4.45 0.34 -1.99
N ILE A 30 -3.45 -0.54 -2.00
CA ILE A 30 -2.33 -0.45 -2.93
C ILE A 30 -2.82 -0.59 -4.37
N VAL A 31 -3.67 -1.58 -4.64
CA VAL A 31 -4.25 -1.81 -5.98
C VAL A 31 -5.07 -0.60 -6.43
N ASP A 32 -5.92 -0.05 -5.55
CA ASP A 32 -6.71 1.14 -5.84
C ASP A 32 -5.84 2.37 -6.13
N ARG A 33 -4.74 2.60 -5.41
CA ARG A 33 -3.83 3.72 -5.69
C ARG A 33 -3.14 3.62 -7.05
N LEU A 34 -2.81 2.40 -7.49
CA LEU A 34 -2.14 2.15 -8.77
C LEU A 34 -3.11 2.18 -9.96
N LEU A 35 -4.34 1.69 -9.77
CA LEU A 35 -5.32 1.48 -10.85
C LEU A 35 -6.54 2.43 -10.80
N GLY A 36 -6.77 3.13 -9.69
CA GLY A 36 -7.93 4.00 -9.49
C GLY A 36 -7.79 5.39 -10.13
N LYS A 37 -6.56 5.84 -10.45
CA LYS A 37 -6.30 7.13 -11.09
C LYS A 37 -6.49 7.15 -12.62
N TRP A 38 -6.99 6.07 -13.23
CA TRP A 38 -7.15 5.97 -14.69
C TRP A 38 -8.45 6.62 -15.21
N ARG A 39 -8.91 7.70 -14.56
CA ARG A 39 -10.03 8.56 -14.99
C ARG A 39 -9.57 10.00 -15.12
#